data_AF-A0A8J2Q2D5-F1
#
_entry.id   AF-A0A8J2Q2D5-F1
#
_cell.length_a   1.000
_cell.length_b   1.000
_cell.length_c   1.000
_cell.angle_alpha   90.00
_cell.angle_beta   90.00
_cell.angle_gamma   90.00
#
_symmetry.space_group_name_H-M   'P 1'
#
loop_
_entity.id
_entity.type
_entity.pdbx_description
1 polymer ?
#
loop_
_entity_poly.entity_id
_entity_poly.type
_entity_poly.pdbx_seq_one_letter_code
_entity_poly.pdbx_strand_id
1 'polypeptide(L)'
;MLQRSPNRRSIIVQWRIAYTQLRTLKIWQDMRKHSGDKPFECKKCSKTFSLYDKLKTHLITHEGIRPYKCNVCTYASVDSGSLRK
;
A
#
# COMPACT_ATOMS: atom_id res chain seq x y z
N MET A 1 -5.18 -12.93 -37.34
CA MET A 1 -5.04 -12.36 -35.98
C MET A 1 -6.44 -12.12 -35.41
N LEU A 2 -7.07 -13.13 -34.80
CA LEU A 2 -8.42 -12.99 -34.23
C LEU A 2 -8.30 -12.68 -32.74
N GLN A 3 -8.46 -11.40 -32.39
CA GLN A 3 -8.68 -10.96 -31.01
C GLN A 3 -10.00 -11.58 -30.52
N ARG A 4 -9.93 -12.68 -29.78
CA ARG A 4 -11.10 -13.30 -29.16
C ARG A 4 -11.61 -12.39 -28.04
N SER A 5 -12.80 -11.80 -28.23
CA SER A 5 -13.52 -11.08 -27.17
C SER A 5 -13.69 -11.98 -25.92
N PRO A 6 -13.43 -11.48 -24.70
CA PRO A 6 -13.56 -12.30 -23.49
C PRO A 6 -15.04 -12.60 -23.19
N ASN A 7 -15.35 -13.89 -23.11
CA ASN A 7 -16.67 -14.41 -22.74
C ASN A 7 -17.08 -13.94 -21.33
N ARG A 8 -18.37 -13.67 -21.08
CA ARG A 8 -18.91 -13.21 -19.77
C ARG A 8 -18.51 -14.12 -18.60
N ARG A 9 -18.38 -15.44 -18.84
CA ARG A 9 -17.86 -16.41 -17.87
C ARG A 9 -16.36 -16.23 -17.60
N SER A 10 -15.57 -15.87 -18.61
CA SER A 10 -14.15 -15.52 -18.47
C SER A 10 -13.97 -14.30 -17.57
N ILE A 11 -14.85 -13.31 -17.73
CA ILE A 11 -14.87 -12.10 -16.90
C ILE A 11 -15.17 -12.47 -15.44
N ILE A 12 -16.24 -13.21 -15.15
CA ILE A 12 -16.59 -13.64 -13.77
C ILE A 12 -15.46 -14.47 -13.12
N VAL A 13 -14.82 -15.35 -13.88
CA VAL A 13 -13.68 -16.15 -13.40
C VAL A 13 -12.48 -15.26 -13.11
N GLN A 14 -12.16 -14.30 -13.98
CA GLN A 14 -11.11 -13.30 -13.72
C GLN A 14 -11.40 -12.45 -12.47
N TRP A 15 -12.65 -12.01 -12.27
CA TRP A 15 -13.06 -11.30 -11.05
C TRP A 15 -12.95 -12.16 -9.80
N ARG A 16 -13.34 -13.44 -9.88
CA ARG A 16 -13.26 -14.37 -8.76
C ARG A 16 -11.80 -14.68 -8.39
N ILE A 17 -10.92 -14.85 -9.38
CA ILE A 17 -9.48 -15.01 -9.17
C ILE A 17 -8.91 -13.73 -8.53
N ALA A 18 -9.22 -12.55 -9.07
CA ALA A 18 -8.81 -11.27 -8.50
C ALA A 18 -9.30 -11.10 -7.06
N TYR A 19 -10.56 -11.45 -6.78
CA TYR A 19 -11.16 -11.41 -5.45
C TYR A 19 -10.45 -12.34 -4.45
N THR A 20 -10.12 -13.57 -4.87
CA THR A 20 -9.33 -14.49 -4.04
C THR A 20 -7.92 -13.97 -3.79
N GLN A 21 -7.26 -13.38 -4.79
CA GLN A 21 -5.93 -12.77 -4.61
C GLN A 21 -5.96 -11.56 -3.66
N LEU A 22 -7.01 -10.73 -3.73
CA LEU A 22 -7.20 -9.62 -2.80
C LEU A 22 -7.47 -10.09 -1.36
N ARG A 23 -8.28 -11.14 -1.19
CA ARG A 23 -8.55 -11.75 0.13
C ARG A 23 -7.29 -12.36 0.74
N THR A 24 -6.49 -13.09 -0.03
CA THR A 24 -5.24 -13.67 0.46
C THR A 24 -4.22 -12.60 0.82
N LEU A 25 -4.10 -11.53 0.04
CA LEU A 25 -3.27 -10.36 0.37
C LEU A 25 -3.67 -9.72 1.70
N LYS A 26 -4.98 -9.56 1.94
CA LYS A 26 -5.49 -8.96 3.18
C LYS A 26 -5.21 -9.82 4.41
N ILE A 27 -5.48 -11.13 4.32
CA ILE A 27 -5.16 -12.08 5.40
C ILE A 27 -3.66 -12.05 5.69
N TRP A 28 -2.81 -12.06 4.66
CA TRP A 28 -1.36 -12.04 4.83
C TRP A 28 -0.84 -10.72 5.43
N GLN A 29 -1.41 -9.57 5.07
CA GLN A 29 -1.12 -8.29 5.73
C GLN A 29 -1.48 -8.31 7.22
N ASP A 30 -2.62 -8.91 7.58
CA ASP A 30 -3.04 -9.00 8.98
C ASP A 30 -2.22 -10.03 9.76
N MET A 31 -1.82 -11.15 9.15
CA MET A 31 -0.89 -12.13 9.74
C MET A 31 0.46 -11.51 10.11
N ARG A 32 1.00 -10.62 9.27
CA ARG A 32 2.25 -9.89 9.59
C ARG A 32 2.14 -9.02 10.84
N LYS A 33 0.94 -8.51 11.17
CA LYS A 33 0.74 -7.74 12.41
C LYS A 33 0.87 -8.62 13.65
N HIS A 34 0.47 -9.89 13.55
CA HIS A 34 0.58 -10.86 14.64
C HIS A 34 1.97 -11.47 14.73
N SER A 35 2.59 -11.82 13.60
CA SER A 35 3.92 -12.43 13.53
C SER A 35 5.04 -11.43 13.85
N GLY A 36 4.80 -10.13 13.69
CA GLY A 36 5.83 -9.10 13.82
C GLY A 36 6.78 -9.02 12.63
N ASP A 37 6.49 -9.76 11.55
CA ASP A 37 7.26 -9.76 10.31
C ASP A 37 7.26 -8.37 9.65
N LYS A 38 8.48 -7.82 9.50
CA LYS A 38 8.74 -6.51 8.89
C LYS A 38 9.72 -6.63 7.74
N PRO A 39 9.27 -7.12 6.57
CA PRO A 39 10.16 -7.42 5.45
C PRO A 39 10.60 -6.18 4.67
N PHE A 40 10.04 -5.00 4.97
CA PHE A 40 10.38 -3.78 4.25
C PHE A 40 11.38 -2.96 5.07
N GLU A 41 12.65 -3.06 4.73
CA GLU A 41 13.74 -2.32 5.38
C GLU A 41 14.10 -1.04 4.62
N CYS A 42 14.30 0.04 5.37
CA CYS A 42 14.89 1.28 4.87
C CYS A 42 16.41 1.15 4.79
N LYS A 43 16.97 1.18 3.58
CA LYS A 43 18.43 1.11 3.38
C LYS A 43 19.22 2.32 3.93
N LYS A 44 18.56 3.46 4.20
CA LYS A 44 19.22 4.67 4.72
C LYS A 44 19.41 4.64 6.25
N CYS A 45 18.53 3.96 7.00
CA CYS A 45 18.58 3.96 8.47
C CYS A 45 18.22 2.62 9.12
N SER A 46 18.13 1.54 8.33
CA SER A 46 17.79 0.17 8.73
C SER A 46 16.49 0.00 9.52
N LYS A 47 15.58 0.98 9.46
CA LYS A 47 14.23 0.85 10.03
C LYS A 47 13.39 -0.11 9.20
N THR A 48 12.70 -1.03 9.87
CA THR A 48 11.85 -2.04 9.23
C THR A 48 10.36 -1.75 9.40
N PHE A 49 9.57 -2.06 8.37
CA PHE A 49 8.13 -1.83 8.29
C PHE A 49 7.39 -3.09 7.85
N SER A 50 6.17 -3.28 8.35
CA SER A 50 5.29 -4.41 8.01
C SER A 50 4.55 -4.22 6.69
N LEU A 51 4.39 -2.96 6.25
CA LEU A 51 3.68 -2.57 5.03
C LEU A 51 4.55 -1.68 4.14
N TYR A 52 4.45 -1.88 2.83
CA TYR A 52 5.21 -1.13 1.83
C TYR A 52 4.86 0.37 1.84
N ASP A 53 3.57 0.71 1.95
CA ASP A 53 3.12 2.10 2.00
C ASP A 53 3.74 2.87 3.17
N LYS A 54 4.00 2.20 4.29
CA LYS A 54 4.65 2.79 5.47
C LYS A 54 6.15 3.00 5.26
N LEU A 55 6.83 2.10 4.56
CA LEU A 55 8.21 2.35 4.12
C LEU A 55 8.25 3.53 3.14
N LYS A 56 7.31 3.60 2.18
CA LYS A 56 7.26 4.68 1.18
C LYS A 56 7.06 6.04 1.83
N THR A 57 6.13 6.20 2.78
CA THR A 57 5.96 7.45 3.52
C THR A 57 7.16 7.77 4.41
N HIS A 58 7.81 6.75 4.97
CA HIS A 58 9.06 6.95 5.71
C HIS A 58 10.20 7.47 4.81
N LEU A 59 10.37 6.95 3.59
CA LEU A 59 11.41 7.41 2.68
C LEU A 59 11.26 8.90 2.33
N ILE A 60 10.02 9.38 2.25
CA ILE A 60 9.70 10.79 2.01
C ILE A 60 10.24 11.69 3.15
N THR A 61 10.35 11.17 4.38
CA THR A 61 10.95 11.90 5.51
C THR A 61 12.45 12.15 5.33
N HIS A 62 13.15 11.27 4.62
CA HIS A 62 14.56 11.49 4.28
C HIS A 62 14.74 12.58 3.23
N GLU A 63 13.76 12.74 2.33
CA GLU A 63 13.78 13.79 1.29
C GLU A 63 13.21 15.13 1.80
N GLY A 64 12.63 15.16 3.01
CA GLY A 64 11.99 16.35 3.57
C GLY A 64 10.72 16.82 2.83
N ILE A 65 10.23 16.04 1.86
CA ILE A 65 9.06 16.38 1.07
C ILE A 65 7.81 16.19 1.93
N ARG A 66 6.88 17.14 1.90
CA ARG A 66 5.57 17.04 2.59
C ARG A 66 4.45 17.05 1.54
N PRO A 67 4.08 15.87 0.99
CA PRO A 67 3.15 15.78 -0.12
C PRO A 67 1.71 16.09 0.29
N TYR A 68 1.36 15.89 1.56
CA TYR A 68 0.02 16.17 2.07
C TYR A 68 -0.05 17.59 2.59
N LYS A 69 -0.48 18.53 1.76
CA LYS A 69 -0.68 19.93 2.15
C LYS A 69 -2.16 20.16 2.48
N CYS A 70 -2.41 20.84 3.59
CA CYS A 70 -3.73 21.36 3.93
C CYS A 70 -4.00 22.63 3.09
N ASN A 71 -5.18 22.75 2.50
CA ASN A 71 -5.54 23.92 1.67
C ASN A 71 -6.02 25.12 2.51
N VAL A 72 -6.34 24.88 3.79
CA VAL A 72 -6.87 25.89 4.73
C VAL A 72 -5.79 26.34 5.71
N CYS A 73 -4.79 25.49 5.95
CA CYS A 73 -3.75 25.68 6.95
C CYS A 73 -2.38 25.43 6.31
N THR A 74 -1.33 26.15 6.72
CA THR A 74 0.03 25.98 6.18
C THR A 74 0.70 24.67 6.62
N TYR A 75 -0.03 23.80 7.32
CA TYR A 75 0.46 22.52 7.78
C TYR A 75 0.56 21.53 6.61
N ALA A 76 1.72 20.89 6.52
CA ALA A 76 1.96 19.82 5.56
C ALA A 76 2.48 18.58 6.30
N SER A 77 1.95 17.40 5.99
CA SER A 77 2.36 16.13 6.61
C SER A 77 3.06 15.21 5.61
N VAL A 78 3.81 14.26 6.16
CA VAL A 78 4.53 13.21 5.41
C VAL A 78 3.71 11.92 5.25
N ASP A 79 2.70 11.73 6.10
CA ASP A 79 1.78 10.57 6.08
C ASP A 79 0.33 11.06 6.12
N SER A 80 -0.55 10.36 5.39
CA SER A 80 -1.97 10.68 5.26
C SER A 80 -2.76 10.52 6.56
N GLY A 81 -2.32 9.64 7.46
CA GLY A 81 -2.94 9.44 8.77
C GLY A 81 -2.63 10.56 9.77
N SER A 82 -1.59 11.36 9.51
CA SER A 82 -1.18 12.48 10.38
C SER A 82 -1.97 13.77 10.14
N LEU A 83 -2.86 13.81 9.13
CA LEU A 83 -3.74 14.96 8.84
C LEU A 83 -5.11 14.85 9.53
N ARG A 84 -5.27 13.90 10.47
CA ARG A 84 -6.51 13.69 11.21
C ARG A 84 -6.39 14.30 12.60
N LYS A 85 -6.67 15.60 12.71
CA LYS A 85 -7.05 16.30 13.95
C LYS A 85 -7.82 17.56 13.59
#